data_AF-A0A9E0U8E3-F1
#
_entry.id   AF-A0A9E0U8E3-F1
#
_cell.length_a   1.000
_cell.length_b   1.000
_cell.length_c   1.000
_cell.angle_alpha   90.00
_cell.angle_beta   90.00
_cell.angle_gamma   90.00
#
_symmetry.space_group_name_H-M   'P 1'
#
loop_
_entity.id
_entity.type
_entity.pdbx_description
1 polymer ?
#
loop_
_entity_poly.entity_id
_entity_poly.type
_entity_poly.pdbx_seq_one_letter_code
_entity_poly.pdbx_strand_id
1 'polypeptide(L)'
;LVVERDYDTSLPELVGDREQLIQSILNIARNAAQAMHGIGEIRLRTRALRQVTLARRNYRLALEVQIIDNGPGVPEDIRERMFYPLVSGREGGSGLGLTIAQNFIQHHHGTIECSSRPGQTCFTIRLPLPGK
;
A
#
# COMPACT_ATOMS: atom_id res chain seq x y z
N LEU A 1 -5.02 -6.39 17.54
CA LEU A 1 -5.03 -6.30 16.07
C LEU A 1 -5.09 -7.70 15.48
N VAL A 2 -6.02 -7.96 14.56
CA VAL A 2 -6.09 -9.20 13.78
C VAL A 2 -5.45 -8.94 12.42
N VAL A 3 -4.68 -9.90 11.90
CA VAL A 3 -4.09 -9.81 10.56
C VAL A 3 -4.55 -10.99 9.73
N GLU A 4 -5.32 -10.69 8.68
CA GLU A 4 -5.79 -11.68 7.71
C GLU A 4 -4.94 -11.67 6.45
N ARG A 5 -4.79 -12.84 5.81
CA ARG A 5 -3.97 -13.03 4.62
C ARG A 5 -4.80 -13.70 3.53
N ASP A 6 -4.96 -13.01 2.42
CA ASP A 6 -5.68 -13.48 1.22
C ASP A 6 -4.72 -13.40 0.03
N TYR A 7 -3.82 -14.37 -0.05
CA TYR A 7 -2.74 -14.37 -1.03
C TYR A 7 -3.08 -15.22 -2.26
N ASP A 8 -2.86 -14.65 -3.44
CA ASP A 8 -2.92 -15.37 -4.70
C ASP A 8 -1.67 -16.24 -4.87
N THR A 9 -1.83 -17.57 -4.82
CA THR A 9 -0.73 -18.54 -4.91
C THR A 9 -0.20 -18.74 -6.33
N SER A 10 -0.80 -18.11 -7.34
CA SER A 10 -0.37 -18.20 -8.74
C SER A 10 0.66 -17.14 -9.13
N LEU A 11 0.97 -16.21 -8.23
CA LEU A 11 1.89 -15.11 -8.47
C LEU A 11 3.32 -15.62 -8.75
N PRO A 12 3.98 -15.16 -9.83
CA PRO A 12 5.39 -15.42 -10.03
C PRO A 12 6.24 -14.61 -9.04
N GLU A 13 7.54 -14.90 -9.02
CA GLU A 13 8.48 -14.11 -8.24
C GLU A 13 8.56 -12.66 -8.73
N LEU A 14 8.65 -11.74 -7.77
CA LEU A 14 8.85 -10.32 -8.01
C LEU A 14 10.36 -10.01 -7.98
N VAL A 15 10.83 -9.30 -8.99
CA VAL A 15 12.20 -8.76 -9.02
C VAL A 15 12.20 -7.38 -8.39
N GLY A 16 12.99 -7.18 -7.34
CA GLY A 16 13.09 -5.90 -6.64
C GLY A 16 13.96 -5.95 -5.39
N ASP A 17 14.20 -4.79 -4.80
CA ASP A 17 14.85 -4.65 -3.50
C ASP A 17 13.88 -5.10 -2.39
N ARG A 18 14.21 -6.25 -1.80
CA ARG A 18 13.38 -6.89 -0.76
C ARG A 18 13.20 -6.00 0.47
N GLU A 19 14.22 -5.27 0.89
CA GLU A 19 14.16 -4.46 2.10
C GLU A 19 13.26 -3.24 1.89
N GLN A 20 13.40 -2.56 0.75
CA GLN A 20 12.55 -1.43 0.38
C GLN A 20 11.07 -1.83 0.27
N LEU A 21 10.79 -2.99 -0.33
CA LEU A 21 9.43 -3.49 -0.46
C LEU A 21 8.83 -3.85 0.91
N ILE A 22 9.59 -4.54 1.78
CA ILE A 22 9.17 -4.83 3.15
C ILE A 22 8.88 -3.53 3.90
N GLN A 23 9.77 -2.55 3.83
CA GLN A 23 9.60 -1.27 4.50
C GLN A 23 8.36 -0.52 4.00
N SER A 24 8.05 -0.59 2.71
CA SER A 24 6.85 0.01 2.12
C SER A 24 5.57 -0.58 2.73
N ILE A 25 5.48 -1.91 2.79
CA ILE A 25 4.34 -2.61 3.39
C ILE A 25 4.23 -2.28 4.89
N LEU A 26 5.36 -2.29 5.62
CA LEU A 26 5.38 -1.98 7.05
C LEU A 26 4.96 -0.54 7.34
N ASN A 27 5.34 0.43 6.51
CA ASN A 27 4.93 1.82 6.68
C ASN A 27 3.42 1.99 6.57
N ILE A 28 2.80 1.33 5.58
CA ILE A 28 1.36 1.41 5.36
C ILE A 28 0.60 0.65 6.45
N ALA A 29 1.00 -0.59 6.74
CA ALA A 29 0.36 -1.40 7.78
C ALA A 29 0.47 -0.76 9.18
N ARG A 30 1.60 -0.10 9.47
CA ARG A 30 1.77 0.65 10.72
C ARG A 30 0.82 1.83 10.81
N ASN A 31 0.59 2.55 9.71
CA ASN A 31 -0.38 3.65 9.69
C ASN A 31 -1.80 3.14 9.92
N ALA A 32 -2.19 2.03 9.29
CA ALA A 32 -3.48 1.38 9.54
C ALA A 32 -3.63 0.97 11.01
N ALA A 33 -2.63 0.28 11.58
CA ALA A 33 -2.64 -0.13 12.98
C ALA A 33 -2.72 1.08 13.95
N GLN A 34 -2.06 2.18 13.62
CA GLN A 34 -2.09 3.42 14.41
C GLN A 34 -3.44 4.12 14.33
N ALA A 35 -4.05 4.20 13.15
CA ALA A 35 -5.37 4.79 12.96
C ALA A 35 -6.45 4.04 13.78
N MET A 36 -6.25 2.74 13.99
CA MET A 36 -7.12 1.87 14.78
C MET A 36 -6.71 1.72 16.26
N HIS A 37 -5.68 2.44 16.71
CA HIS A 37 -5.12 2.30 18.07
C HIS A 37 -4.78 0.84 18.46
N GLY A 38 -4.37 0.02 17.48
CA GLY A 38 -4.03 -1.39 17.68
C GLY A 38 -5.23 -2.35 17.79
N ILE A 39 -6.47 -1.86 17.68
CA ILE A 39 -7.70 -2.65 17.81
C ILE A 39 -8.49 -2.61 16.51
N GLY A 40 -8.56 -3.73 15.81
CA GLY A 40 -9.20 -3.84 14.50
C GLY A 40 -8.57 -4.95 13.67
N GLU A 41 -8.86 -4.95 12.38
CA GLU A 41 -8.42 -5.94 11.41
C GLU A 41 -7.62 -5.27 10.30
N ILE A 42 -6.49 -5.89 9.91
CA ILE A 42 -5.79 -5.57 8.67
C ILE A 42 -5.82 -6.82 7.80
N ARG A 43 -6.36 -6.71 6.59
CA ARG A 43 -6.30 -7.75 5.57
C ARG A 43 -5.23 -7.40 4.54
N LEU A 44 -4.29 -8.33 4.37
CA LEU A 44 -3.27 -8.29 3.32
C LEU A 44 -3.76 -9.18 2.17
N ARG A 45 -4.05 -8.58 1.02
CA ARG A 45 -4.56 -9.29 -0.15
C ARG A 45 -3.62 -9.12 -1.34
N THR A 46 -3.36 -10.19 -2.09
CA THR A 46 -2.59 -10.10 -3.33
C THR A 46 -3.35 -10.66 -4.51
N ARG A 47 -3.19 -10.08 -5.70
CA ARG A 47 -3.83 -10.57 -6.95
C ARG A 47 -2.90 -10.35 -8.14
N ALA A 48 -2.95 -11.27 -9.11
CA ALA A 48 -2.34 -11.07 -10.42
C ALA A 48 -3.26 -10.22 -11.32
N LEU A 49 -2.75 -9.09 -11.82
CA LEU A 49 -3.42 -8.27 -12.82
C LEU A 49 -2.81 -8.49 -14.20
N ARG A 50 -3.64 -8.49 -15.24
CA ARG A 50 -3.21 -8.63 -16.64
C ARG A 50 -3.43 -7.34 -17.41
N GLN A 51 -2.54 -7.06 -18.37
CA GLN A 51 -2.68 -5.93 -19.30
C GLN A 51 -2.89 -4.60 -18.59
N VAL A 52 -2.03 -4.29 -17.62
CA VAL A 52 -2.13 -3.05 -16.85
C VAL A 52 -1.13 -2.00 -17.35
N THR A 53 -1.52 -0.73 -17.26
CA THR A 53 -0.62 0.39 -17.49
C THR A 53 -0.12 0.92 -16.16
N LEU A 54 1.19 0.82 -15.90
CA LEU A 54 1.84 1.38 -14.71
C LEU A 54 2.92 2.36 -15.17
N ALA A 55 3.01 3.54 -14.52
CA ALA A 55 4.01 4.56 -14.86
C ALA A 55 4.12 4.84 -16.39
N ARG A 56 2.97 4.91 -17.08
CA ARG A 56 2.85 5.13 -18.54
C ARG A 56 3.46 4.01 -19.42
N ARG A 57 3.69 2.82 -18.86
CA ARG A 57 4.15 1.63 -19.57
C ARG A 57 3.13 0.50 -19.43
N ASN A 58 2.94 -0.26 -20.50
CA ASN A 58 2.05 -1.41 -20.50
C ASN A 58 2.81 -2.66 -20.04
N TYR A 59 2.23 -3.36 -19.07
CA TYR A 59 2.75 -4.61 -18.55
C TYR A 59 1.75 -5.72 -18.77
N ARG A 60 2.26 -6.86 -19.26
CA ARG A 60 1.45 -8.06 -19.50
C ARG A 60 0.88 -8.62 -18.20
N LEU A 61 1.65 -8.49 -17.11
CA LEU A 61 1.33 -8.96 -15.78
C LEU A 61 1.82 -7.94 -14.73
N ALA A 62 1.05 -7.75 -13.66
CA ALA A 62 1.46 -7.02 -12.48
C ALA A 62 0.92 -7.67 -11.21
N LEU A 63 1.62 -7.43 -10.10
CA LEU A 63 1.17 -7.75 -8.77
C LEU A 63 0.33 -6.59 -8.25
N GLU A 64 -0.88 -6.85 -7.78
CA GLU A 64 -1.63 -5.96 -6.90
C GLU A 64 -1.50 -6.44 -5.45
N VAL A 65 -1.07 -5.55 -4.56
CA VAL A 65 -1.07 -5.76 -3.11
C VAL A 65 -2.03 -4.76 -2.49
N GLN A 66 -3.01 -5.25 -1.74
CA GLN A 66 -3.95 -4.43 -1.01
C GLN A 66 -3.70 -4.60 0.49
N ILE A 67 -3.59 -3.48 1.19
CA ILE A 67 -3.53 -3.39 2.65
C ILE A 67 -4.82 -2.70 3.07
N ILE A 68 -5.75 -3.50 3.60
CA ILE A 68 -7.11 -3.10 3.90
C ILE A 68 -7.28 -3.07 5.41
N ASP A 69 -7.77 -1.98 5.97
CA ASP A 69 -8.14 -1.87 7.37
C ASP A 69 -9.59 -1.45 7.56
N ASN A 70 -10.16 -1.79 8.71
CA ASN A 70 -11.51 -1.41 9.10
C ASN A 70 -11.53 -0.20 10.05
N GLY A 71 -10.54 0.69 9.94
CA GLY A 71 -10.39 1.86 10.78
C GLY A 71 -11.32 3.03 10.42
N PRO A 72 -11.13 4.19 11.05
CA PRO A 72 -12.02 5.35 10.91
C PRO A 72 -11.98 6.02 9.53
N GLY A 73 -11.04 5.62 8.66
CA GLY A 73 -10.82 6.26 7.37
C GLY A 73 -9.74 7.34 7.40
N VAL A 74 -9.39 7.85 6.22
CA VAL A 74 -8.48 8.98 6.03
C VAL A 74 -9.31 10.26 5.95
N PRO A 75 -9.09 11.24 6.84
CA PRO A 75 -9.72 12.55 6.79
C PRO A 75 -9.55 13.22 5.41
N GLU A 76 -10.59 13.90 4.94
CA GLU A 76 -10.64 14.47 3.59
C GLU A 76 -9.56 15.53 3.36
N ASP A 77 -9.30 16.35 4.38
CA ASP A 77 -8.32 17.44 4.39
C ASP A 77 -6.88 16.97 4.20
N ILE A 78 -6.55 15.73 4.61
CA ILE A 78 -5.22 15.15 4.43
C ILE A 78 -5.13 14.19 3.25
N ARG A 79 -6.25 13.75 2.66
CA ARG A 79 -6.26 12.68 1.64
C ARG A 79 -5.37 13.00 0.44
N GLU A 80 -5.46 14.20 -0.11
CA GLU A 80 -4.66 14.61 -1.28
C GLU A 80 -3.17 14.78 -0.96
N ARG A 81 -2.84 15.03 0.30
CA ARG A 81 -1.48 15.36 0.75
C ARG A 81 -0.84 14.24 1.58
N MET A 82 -1.51 13.11 1.77
CA MET A 82 -1.07 12.05 2.69
C MET A 82 0.27 11.40 2.31
N PHE A 83 0.68 11.54 1.05
CA PHE A 83 1.98 11.09 0.56
C PHE A 83 3.06 12.18 0.56
N TYR A 84 2.74 13.41 0.95
CA TYR A 84 3.71 14.49 1.04
C TYR A 84 4.52 14.35 2.33
N PRO A 85 5.81 14.72 2.30
CA PRO A 85 6.66 14.68 3.49
C PRO A 85 6.04 15.46 4.66
N LEU A 86 6.18 14.93 5.87
CA LEU A 86 5.78 15.57 7.12
C LEU A 86 4.27 15.80 7.30
N VAL A 87 3.43 15.34 6.35
CA VAL A 87 1.98 15.35 6.53
C VAL A 87 1.58 14.22 7.47
N SER A 88 0.97 14.57 8.60
CA SER A 88 0.40 13.60 9.54
C SER A 88 -0.97 14.04 10.00
N GLY A 89 -1.93 13.10 10.02
CA GLY A 89 -3.25 13.32 10.59
C GLY A 89 -3.31 13.15 12.11
N ARG A 90 -2.16 13.03 12.80
CA ARG A 90 -2.11 12.77 14.25
C ARG A 90 -0.87 13.38 14.90
N GLU A 91 -1.01 13.71 16.19
CA GLU A 91 0.09 14.23 17.01
C GLU A 91 1.20 13.17 17.19
N GLY A 92 2.47 13.59 17.07
CA GLY A 92 3.65 12.73 17.23
C GLY A 92 3.96 11.80 16.05
N GLY A 93 3.22 11.87 14.94
CA GLY A 93 3.56 11.17 13.70
C GLY A 93 4.62 11.92 12.89
N SER A 94 5.69 11.25 12.46
CA SER A 94 6.72 11.89 11.62
C SER A 94 6.23 12.32 10.23
N GLY A 95 5.11 11.76 9.76
CA GLY A 95 4.59 11.98 8.40
C GLY A 95 5.46 11.42 7.28
N LEU A 96 6.51 10.65 7.60
CA LEU A 96 7.47 10.16 6.60
C LEU A 96 7.11 8.78 6.03
N GLY A 97 6.32 7.97 6.75
CA GLY A 97 6.08 6.57 6.37
C GLY A 97 5.48 6.38 4.98
N LEU A 98 4.40 7.10 4.65
CA LEU A 98 3.76 7.00 3.33
C LEU A 98 4.62 7.59 2.21
N THR A 99 5.35 8.67 2.51
CA THR A 99 6.31 9.28 1.57
C THR A 99 7.40 8.27 1.19
N ILE A 100 7.99 7.61 2.18
CA ILE A 100 9.02 6.57 1.97
C ILE A 100 8.45 5.40 1.16
N ALA A 101 7.24 4.93 1.53
CA ALA A 101 6.58 3.86 0.79
C ALA A 101 6.33 4.26 -0.67
N GLN A 102 5.83 5.47 -0.92
CA GLN A 102 5.61 5.96 -2.29
C GLN A 102 6.92 6.00 -3.09
N ASN A 103 8.00 6.51 -2.51
CA ASN A 103 9.31 6.59 -3.17
C ASN A 103 9.85 5.19 -3.54
N PHE A 104 9.79 4.23 -2.62
CA PHE A 104 10.22 2.86 -2.88
C PHE A 104 9.36 2.19 -3.95
N ILE A 105 8.03 2.32 -3.89
CA ILE A 105 7.15 1.75 -4.92
C ILE A 105 7.41 2.37 -6.29
N GLN A 106 7.63 3.69 -6.37
CA GLN A 106 7.99 4.37 -7.62
C GLN A 106 9.36 3.92 -8.17
N HIS A 107 10.34 3.70 -7.29
CA HIS A 107 11.65 3.16 -7.67
C HIS A 107 11.54 1.78 -8.34
N HIS A 108 10.52 1.00 -7.96
CA HIS A 108 10.17 -0.28 -8.57
C HIS A 108 9.19 -0.18 -9.75
N HIS A 109 9.03 1.02 -10.33
CA HIS A 109 8.11 1.30 -11.44
C HIS A 109 6.63 0.98 -11.13
N GLY A 110 6.29 0.95 -9.84
CA GLY A 110 4.94 0.70 -9.36
C GLY A 110 4.14 1.96 -9.11
N THR A 111 2.91 1.77 -8.64
CA THR A 111 2.01 2.83 -8.20
C THR A 111 1.45 2.50 -6.82
N ILE A 112 1.11 3.54 -6.05
CA ILE A 112 0.39 3.42 -4.78
C ILE A 112 -0.82 4.35 -4.82
N GLU A 113 -1.97 3.81 -4.44
CA GLU A 113 -3.26 4.52 -4.40
C GLU A 113 -3.94 4.24 -3.06
N CYS A 114 -4.79 5.16 -2.62
CA CYS A 114 -5.60 5.00 -1.42
C CYS A 114 -7.07 5.27 -1.75
N SER A 115 -7.93 4.31 -1.41
CA SER A 115 -9.38 4.50 -1.33
C SER A 115 -9.80 4.35 0.11
N SER A 116 -10.53 5.33 0.64
CA SER A 116 -10.86 5.33 2.07
C SER A 116 -12.24 5.87 2.34
N ARG A 117 -12.94 5.20 3.23
CA ARG A 117 -14.19 5.61 3.88
C ARG A 117 -14.19 5.09 5.33
N PRO A 118 -15.00 5.65 6.22
CA PRO A 118 -15.13 5.10 7.57
C PRO A 118 -15.48 3.60 7.54
N GLY A 119 -14.75 2.81 8.34
CA GLY A 119 -14.87 1.36 8.39
C GLY A 119 -14.14 0.62 7.27
N GLN A 120 -13.50 1.32 6.31
CA GLN A 120 -12.71 0.68 5.26
C GLN A 120 -11.70 1.64 4.61
N THR A 121 -10.42 1.47 4.91
CA THR A 121 -9.31 2.08 4.15
C THR A 121 -8.56 1.00 3.38
N CYS A 122 -8.25 1.26 2.11
CA CYS A 122 -7.52 0.34 1.25
C CYS A 122 -6.40 1.07 0.54
N PHE A 123 -5.16 0.74 0.91
CA PHE A 123 -3.99 1.09 0.13
C PHE A 123 -3.74 0.01 -0.91
N THR A 124 -3.65 0.40 -2.17
CA THR A 124 -3.38 -0.50 -3.29
C THR A 124 -2.02 -0.17 -3.89
N ILE A 125 -1.09 -1.11 -3.77
CA ILE A 125 0.21 -1.08 -4.45
C ILE A 125 0.11 -1.93 -5.70
N ARG A 126 0.60 -1.42 -6.83
CA ARG A 126 0.75 -2.21 -8.07
C ARG A 126 2.20 -2.20 -8.49
N LEU A 127 2.76 -3.39 -8.74
CA LEU A 127 4.15 -3.57 -9.14
C LEU A 127 4.21 -4.40 -10.43
N PRO A 128 5.03 -4.02 -11.42
CA PRO A 128 5.19 -4.83 -12.61
C PRO A 128 5.82 -6.18 -12.25
N LEU A 129 5.31 -7.24 -12.87
CA LEU A 129 5.93 -8.57 -12.77
C LEU A 129 6.66 -8.88 -14.09
N PRO A 130 7.75 -9.67 -14.04
CA PRO A 130 8.39 -10.13 -15.25
C PRO A 130 7.37 -10.90 -16.11
N GLY A 131 7.18 -10.44 -17.34
CA GLY A 131 6.44 -11.22 -18.33
C GLY A 131 7.28 -12.43 -18.71
N LYS A 132 6.72 -13.64 -18.58
CA LYS A 132 7.21 -14.77 -19.39
C LYS A 132 7.05 -14.44 -20.86
#